data_AF-A0A1V5ZGR3-F1
#
_entry.id   AF-A0A1V5ZGR3-F1
#
_cell.length_a   1.000
_cell.length_b   1.000
_cell.length_c   1.000
_cell.angle_alpha   90.00
_cell.angle_beta   90.00
_cell.angle_gamma   90.00
#
_symmetry.space_group_name_H-M   'P 1'
#
loop_
_entity.id
_entity.type
_entity.pdbx_description
1 polymer ?
#
loop_
_entity_poly.entity_id
_entity_poly.type
_entity_poly.pdbx_seq_one_letter_code
_entity_poly.pdbx_strand_id
1 'polypeptide(L)'
;MQKKTQGAISVEEDIWAEFEGVPTVEKIVKNSSPLDLDADPEFVAGYLKAQFVEDIFKAMHEQGINRNQLAAKLGKSRQYVGRILNEKANFTLETLAEIACALNMQVAARMYARGERSVILPIVKKPQLTLFSDYVPDTNTVSPKTGGKNAGHLAA
;
A
#
# COMPACT_ATOMS: atom_id res chain seq x y z
N MET A 1 -3.34 55.07 -50.71
CA MET A 1 -4.71 54.62 -50.36
C MET A 1 -4.59 53.42 -49.43
N GLN A 2 -4.90 53.67 -48.16
CA GLN A 2 -5.27 52.77 -47.06
C GLN A 2 -4.69 51.34 -47.02
N LYS A 3 -3.73 51.15 -46.10
CA LYS A 3 -3.36 49.85 -45.54
C LYS A 3 -4.55 49.30 -44.73
N LYS A 4 -5.08 48.14 -45.10
CA LYS A 4 -6.04 47.39 -44.27
C LYS A 4 -5.26 46.73 -43.14
N THR A 5 -5.31 47.33 -41.96
CA THR A 5 -4.95 46.68 -40.70
C THR A 5 -6.02 45.64 -40.41
N GLN A 6 -5.69 44.35 -40.58
CA GLN A 6 -6.53 43.26 -40.09
C GLN A 6 -6.67 43.42 -38.58
N GLY A 7 -7.91 43.57 -38.11
CA GLY A 7 -8.24 43.75 -36.71
C GLY A 7 -7.72 42.59 -35.89
N ALA A 8 -6.98 42.91 -34.83
CA ALA A 8 -6.64 41.98 -33.78
C ALA A 8 -7.96 41.54 -33.12
N ILE A 9 -8.41 40.33 -33.45
CA ILE A 9 -9.51 39.67 -32.73
C ILE A 9 -8.96 39.45 -31.32
N SER A 10 -9.58 40.07 -30.32
CA SER A 10 -9.15 39.92 -28.94
C SER A 10 -9.48 38.48 -28.52
N VAL A 11 -8.42 37.70 -28.28
CA VAL A 11 -8.53 36.26 -27.95
C VAL A 11 -9.38 36.05 -26.68
N GLU A 12 -9.51 37.09 -25.85
CA GLU A 12 -10.28 37.10 -24.62
C GLU A 12 -11.79 37.11 -24.88
N GLU A 13 -12.30 37.92 -25.82
CA GLU A 13 -13.74 38.00 -26.10
C GLU A 13 -14.30 36.69 -26.71
N ASP A 14 -13.53 36.03 -27.59
CA ASP A 14 -13.93 34.75 -28.19
C ASP A 14 -13.97 33.61 -27.16
N ILE A 15 -13.03 33.58 -26.20
CA ILE A 15 -13.00 32.54 -25.16
C ILE A 15 -14.24 32.66 -24.26
N TRP A 16 -14.60 33.87 -23.82
CA TRP A 16 -15.72 34.04 -22.89
C TRP A 16 -17.08 33.83 -23.56
N ALA A 17 -17.22 34.12 -24.86
CA ALA A 17 -18.43 33.86 -25.63
C ALA A 17 -18.81 32.37 -25.67
N GLU A 18 -17.82 31.47 -25.66
CA GLU A 18 -18.08 30.02 -25.60
C GLU A 18 -18.67 29.57 -24.25
N PHE A 19 -18.45 30.34 -23.18
CA PHE A 19 -18.92 30.01 -21.82
C PHE A 19 -20.27 30.64 -21.44
N GLU A 20 -20.83 31.55 -22.24
CA GLU A 20 -22.10 32.25 -21.91
C GLU A 20 -23.30 31.29 -21.73
N GLY A 21 -23.29 30.15 -22.42
CA GLY A 21 -24.33 29.11 -22.30
C GLY A 21 -24.04 28.04 -21.24
N VAL A 22 -22.88 28.08 -20.60
CA VAL A 22 -22.48 27.06 -19.62
C VAL A 22 -23.17 27.37 -18.29
N PRO A 23 -23.91 26.41 -17.70
CA PRO A 23 -24.54 26.63 -16.42
C PRO A 23 -23.47 26.92 -15.36
N THR A 24 -23.70 27.96 -14.56
CA THR A 24 -22.82 28.31 -13.43
C THR A 24 -22.73 27.13 -12.46
N VAL A 25 -21.58 26.98 -11.80
CA VAL A 25 -21.34 25.93 -10.79
C VAL A 25 -22.49 25.83 -9.79
N GLU A 26 -23.02 26.96 -9.32
CA GLU A 26 -24.17 27.04 -8.41
C GLU A 26 -25.44 26.40 -8.97
N LYS A 27 -25.74 26.60 -10.27
CA LYS A 27 -26.90 26.00 -10.95
C LYS A 27 -26.71 24.51 -11.17
N ILE A 28 -25.48 24.07 -11.47
CA ILE A 28 -25.15 22.65 -11.59
C ILE A 28 -25.35 21.97 -10.23
N VAL A 29 -24.74 22.50 -9.17
CA VAL A 29 -24.80 21.93 -7.81
C VAL A 29 -26.23 21.88 -7.28
N LYS A 30 -27.05 22.90 -7.56
CA LYS A 30 -28.46 22.95 -7.12
C LYS A 30 -29.34 21.88 -7.79
N ASN A 31 -28.99 21.49 -9.02
CA ASN A 31 -29.75 20.52 -9.80
C ASN A 31 -29.15 19.11 -9.76
N SER A 32 -27.91 18.96 -9.30
CA SER A 32 -27.27 17.65 -9.12
C SER A 32 -27.54 17.12 -7.71
N SER A 33 -28.19 15.97 -7.61
CA SER A 33 -28.11 15.16 -6.39
C SER A 33 -26.65 14.79 -6.15
N PRO A 34 -26.10 14.93 -4.92
CA PRO A 34 -24.78 14.42 -4.61
C PRO A 34 -24.68 12.95 -4.97
N LEU A 35 -23.64 12.57 -5.71
CA LEU A 35 -23.40 11.18 -6.07
C LEU A 35 -23.01 10.40 -4.81
N ASP A 36 -23.95 9.62 -4.26
CA ASP A 36 -23.69 8.72 -3.14
C ASP A 36 -23.07 7.42 -3.67
N LEU A 37 -21.75 7.45 -3.85
CA LEU A 37 -20.97 6.31 -4.32
C LEU A 37 -21.04 5.11 -3.36
N ASP A 38 -21.28 5.36 -2.07
CA ASP A 38 -21.45 4.30 -1.06
C ASP A 38 -22.83 3.62 -1.16
N ALA A 39 -23.76 4.17 -1.94
CA ALA A 39 -25.05 3.55 -2.26
C ALA A 39 -25.03 2.76 -3.57
N ASP A 40 -23.97 2.86 -4.37
CA ASP A 40 -23.83 2.14 -5.64
C ASP A 40 -23.06 0.81 -5.42
N PRO A 41 -23.72 -0.36 -5.50
CA PRO A 41 -23.07 -1.64 -5.30
C PRO A 41 -21.96 -1.94 -6.31
N GLU A 42 -22.08 -1.45 -7.55
CA GLU A 42 -21.07 -1.67 -8.60
C GLU A 42 -19.80 -0.89 -8.28
N PHE A 43 -19.95 0.38 -7.88
CA PHE A 43 -18.84 1.20 -7.43
C PHE A 43 -18.17 0.62 -6.18
N VAL A 44 -18.95 0.26 -5.15
CA VAL A 44 -18.41 -0.31 -3.90
C VAL A 44 -17.65 -1.61 -4.17
N ALA A 45 -18.20 -2.50 -5.00
CA ALA A 45 -17.52 -3.74 -5.38
C ALA A 45 -16.24 -3.47 -6.18
N GLY A 46 -16.26 -2.50 -7.10
CA GLY A 46 -15.09 -2.07 -7.85
C GLY A 46 -13.97 -1.54 -6.93
N TYR A 47 -14.33 -0.65 -6.01
CA TYR A 47 -13.43 -0.08 -5.02
C TYR A 47 -12.78 -1.15 -4.14
N LEU A 48 -13.58 -2.07 -3.58
CA LEU A 48 -13.06 -3.17 -2.75
C LEU A 48 -12.09 -4.06 -3.53
N LYS A 49 -12.41 -4.40 -4.80
CA LYS A 49 -11.51 -5.18 -5.65
C LYS A 49 -10.18 -4.47 -5.89
N ALA A 50 -10.21 -3.18 -6.23
CA ALA A 50 -9.01 -2.38 -6.45
C ALA A 50 -8.17 -2.31 -5.16
N GLN A 51 -8.79 -2.09 -4.01
CA GLN A 51 -8.11 -2.05 -2.72
C GLN A 51 -7.37 -3.37 -2.42
N PHE A 52 -8.03 -4.52 -2.62
CA PHE A 52 -7.36 -5.81 -2.43
C PHE A 52 -6.23 -6.05 -3.44
N VAL A 53 -6.37 -5.63 -4.69
CA VAL A 53 -5.32 -5.76 -5.70
C VAL A 53 -4.11 -4.90 -5.32
N GLU A 54 -4.31 -3.68 -4.84
CA GLU A 54 -3.26 -2.81 -4.31
C GLU A 54 -2.56 -3.43 -3.10
N ASP A 55 -3.31 -4.01 -2.15
CA ASP A 55 -2.71 -4.70 -1.00
C ASP A 55 -1.82 -5.86 -1.44
N ILE A 56 -2.23 -6.63 -2.46
CA ILE A 56 -1.43 -7.70 -3.05
C ILE A 56 -0.17 -7.15 -3.71
N PHE A 57 -0.28 -6.08 -4.53
CA PHE A 57 0.89 -5.47 -5.16
C PHE A 57 1.87 -4.90 -4.16
N LYS A 58 1.37 -4.24 -3.12
CA LYS A 58 2.18 -3.71 -2.02
C LYS A 58 2.92 -4.84 -1.31
N ALA A 59 2.23 -5.91 -0.95
CA ALA A 59 2.86 -7.06 -0.30
C ALA A 59 3.90 -7.74 -1.19
N MET A 60 3.62 -7.89 -2.48
CA MET A 60 4.58 -8.39 -3.46
C MET A 60 5.82 -7.50 -3.53
N HIS A 61 5.64 -6.18 -3.55
CA HIS A 61 6.73 -5.22 -3.56
C HIS A 61 7.57 -5.31 -2.27
N GLU A 62 6.93 -5.29 -1.10
CA GLU A 62 7.61 -5.35 0.21
C GLU A 62 8.39 -6.65 0.40
N GLN A 63 7.88 -7.77 -0.13
CA GLN A 63 8.56 -9.07 -0.09
C GLN A 63 9.55 -9.28 -1.25
N GLY A 64 9.62 -8.36 -2.21
CA GLY A 64 10.50 -8.48 -3.38
C GLY A 64 10.13 -9.64 -4.32
N ILE A 65 8.86 -10.04 -4.36
CA ILE A 65 8.40 -11.16 -5.20
C ILE A 65 7.67 -10.69 -6.46
N ASN A 66 7.83 -11.43 -7.54
CA ASN A 66 7.13 -11.18 -8.81
C ASN A 66 5.89 -12.08 -8.99
N ARG A 67 5.11 -11.83 -10.05
CA ARG A 67 3.86 -12.58 -10.33
C ARG A 67 4.08 -14.08 -10.53
N ASN A 68 5.24 -14.48 -11.05
CA ASN A 68 5.57 -15.91 -11.24
C ASN A 68 5.84 -16.59 -9.89
N GLN A 69 6.52 -15.90 -8.98
CA GLN A 69 6.80 -16.40 -7.64
C GLN A 69 5.52 -16.46 -6.79
N LEU A 70 4.61 -15.48 -6.93
CA LEU A 70 3.28 -15.55 -6.32
C LEU A 70 2.49 -16.75 -6.86
N ALA A 71 2.49 -16.97 -8.17
CA ALA A 71 1.85 -18.13 -8.78
C ALA A 71 2.41 -19.46 -8.25
N ALA A 72 3.74 -19.55 -8.10
CA ALA A 72 4.41 -20.71 -7.52
C ALA A 72 4.02 -20.93 -6.04
N LYS A 73 3.97 -19.87 -5.22
CA LYS A 73 3.52 -19.92 -3.82
C LYS A 73 2.07 -20.40 -3.69
N LEU A 74 1.22 -20.01 -4.64
CA LEU A 74 -0.19 -20.42 -4.69
C LEU A 74 -0.40 -21.83 -5.29
N GLY A 75 0.61 -22.42 -5.92
CA GLY A 75 0.44 -23.64 -6.71
C GLY A 75 -0.48 -23.44 -7.92
N LYS A 76 -0.54 -22.23 -8.49
CA LYS A 76 -1.40 -21.86 -9.63
C LYS A 76 -0.58 -21.40 -10.83
N SER A 77 -1.24 -21.26 -11.97
CA SER A 77 -0.60 -20.75 -13.19
C SER A 77 -0.38 -19.23 -13.13
N ARG A 78 0.61 -18.73 -13.89
CA ARG A 78 0.84 -17.29 -14.07
C ARG A 78 -0.41 -16.58 -14.63
N GLN A 79 -1.13 -17.25 -15.53
CA GLN A 79 -2.35 -16.75 -16.14
C GLN A 79 -3.47 -16.57 -15.11
N TYR A 80 -3.58 -17.49 -14.14
CA TYR A 80 -4.53 -17.36 -13.04
C TYR A 80 -4.23 -16.13 -12.18
N VAL A 81 -2.97 -15.94 -11.78
CA VAL A 81 -2.55 -14.75 -11.02
C VAL A 81 -2.75 -13.47 -11.83
N GLY A 82 -2.41 -13.48 -13.12
CA GLY A 82 -2.65 -12.33 -14.00
C GLY A 82 -4.13 -11.96 -14.13
N ARG A 83 -5.03 -12.95 -14.15
CA ARG A 83 -6.47 -12.72 -14.18
C ARG A 83 -6.94 -12.01 -12.91
N ILE A 84 -6.47 -12.44 -11.74
CA ILE A 84 -6.82 -11.84 -10.46
C ILE A 84 -6.33 -10.39 -10.38
N LEU A 85 -5.09 -10.13 -10.77
CA LEU A 85 -4.47 -8.81 -10.65
C LEU A 85 -4.95 -7.77 -11.68
N ASN A 86 -5.73 -8.17 -12.68
CA ASN A 86 -6.18 -7.26 -13.75
C ASN A 86 -7.55 -6.61 -13.45
N GLU A 87 -8.00 -6.56 -12.19
CA GLU A 87 -9.22 -5.88 -11.64
C GLU A 87 -10.58 -6.29 -12.24
N LYS A 88 -10.59 -6.96 -13.40
CA LYS A 88 -11.78 -7.49 -14.07
C LYS A 88 -12.28 -8.81 -13.50
N ALA A 89 -11.49 -9.45 -12.62
CA ALA A 89 -11.89 -10.69 -11.99
C ALA A 89 -12.74 -10.42 -10.74
N ASN A 90 -13.86 -11.12 -10.62
CA ASN A 90 -14.55 -11.27 -9.35
C ASN A 90 -13.86 -12.40 -8.59
N PHE A 91 -13.05 -12.06 -7.59
CA PHE A 91 -12.43 -13.05 -6.70
C PHE A 91 -13.32 -13.29 -5.49
N THR A 92 -13.31 -14.53 -5.00
CA THR A 92 -14.08 -14.93 -3.83
C THR A 92 -13.29 -14.67 -2.54
N LEU A 93 -13.97 -14.73 -1.38
CA LEU A 93 -13.29 -14.64 -0.09
C LEU A 93 -12.26 -15.77 0.10
N GLU A 94 -12.54 -16.97 -0.43
CA GLU A 94 -11.59 -18.10 -0.44
C GLU A 94 -10.33 -17.74 -1.23
N THR A 95 -10.48 -17.11 -2.39
CA THR A 95 -9.34 -16.68 -3.22
C THR A 95 -8.49 -15.64 -2.47
N LEU A 96 -9.13 -14.68 -1.80
CA LEU A 96 -8.42 -13.68 -0.99
C LEU A 96 -7.69 -14.33 0.19
N ALA A 97 -8.31 -15.31 0.86
CA ALA A 97 -7.69 -16.05 1.95
C ALA A 97 -6.47 -16.87 1.48
N GLU A 98 -6.57 -17.56 0.33
CA GLU A 98 -5.44 -18.29 -0.27
C GLU A 98 -4.24 -17.35 -0.52
N ILE A 99 -4.50 -16.18 -1.11
CA ILE A 99 -3.47 -15.18 -1.41
C ILE A 99 -2.86 -14.59 -0.14
N ALA A 100 -3.69 -14.21 0.83
CA ALA A 100 -3.21 -13.69 2.11
C ALA A 100 -2.29 -14.70 2.80
N CYS A 101 -2.70 -15.98 2.87
CA CYS A 101 -1.87 -17.06 3.41
C CYS A 101 -0.55 -17.24 2.64
N ALA A 102 -0.59 -17.23 1.30
CA ALA A 102 0.61 -17.37 0.46
C ALA A 102 1.62 -16.22 0.63
N LEU A 103 1.12 -15.04 0.97
CA LEU A 103 1.87 -13.82 1.27
C LEU A 103 2.19 -13.65 2.76
N ASN A 104 1.82 -14.60 3.62
CA ASN A 104 1.97 -14.49 5.08
C ASN A 104 1.32 -13.20 5.64
N MET A 105 0.13 -12.88 5.15
CA MET A 105 -0.69 -11.75 5.54
C MET A 105 -1.99 -12.21 6.18
N GLN A 106 -2.71 -11.27 6.79
CA GLN A 106 -4.06 -11.47 7.28
C GLN A 106 -5.05 -10.71 6.41
N VAL A 107 -6.23 -11.30 6.17
CA VAL A 107 -7.35 -10.66 5.47
C VAL A 107 -8.54 -10.59 6.41
N ALA A 108 -9.29 -9.48 6.36
CA ALA A 108 -10.48 -9.29 7.16
C ALA A 108 -11.60 -8.68 6.30
N ALA A 109 -12.79 -9.29 6.35
CA ALA A 109 -14.02 -8.78 5.72
C ALA A 109 -15.01 -8.42 6.83
N ARG A 110 -15.50 -7.17 6.84
CA ARG A 110 -16.36 -6.64 7.90
C ARG A 110 -17.33 -5.61 7.34
N MET A 111 -18.53 -5.56 7.90
CA MET A 111 -19.54 -4.52 7.62
C MET A 111 -19.70 -3.64 8.85
N TYR A 112 -19.97 -2.35 8.63
CA TYR A 112 -20.13 -1.33 9.66
C TYR A 112 -21.28 -0.39 9.27
N ALA A 113 -21.83 0.35 10.23
CA ALA A 113 -22.87 1.33 9.94
C ALA A 113 -22.31 2.51 9.13
N ARG A 114 -23.19 3.22 8.40
CA ARG A 114 -22.79 4.44 7.67
C ARG A 114 -22.21 5.47 8.65
N GLY A 115 -21.03 5.97 8.34
CA GLY A 115 -20.27 6.90 9.21
C GLY A 115 -19.29 6.21 10.16
N GLU A 116 -19.33 4.89 10.30
CA GLU A 116 -18.30 4.12 11.00
C GLU A 116 -17.13 3.81 10.07
N ARG A 117 -15.93 3.68 10.63
CA ARG A 117 -14.71 3.34 9.88
C ARG A 117 -13.93 2.22 10.57
N SER A 118 -13.41 1.30 9.76
CA SER A 118 -12.45 0.31 10.22
C SER A 118 -11.03 0.85 10.09
N VAL A 119 -10.19 0.61 11.09
CA VAL A 119 -8.78 1.02 11.10
C VAL A 119 -7.93 -0.17 11.53
N ILE A 120 -6.90 -0.48 10.73
CA ILE A 120 -5.88 -1.48 11.07
C ILE A 120 -4.72 -0.74 11.73
N LEU A 121 -4.47 -1.03 13.01
CA LEU A 121 -3.37 -0.44 13.77
C LEU A 121 -2.25 -1.46 13.96
N PRO A 122 -0.97 -1.09 13.74
CA PRO A 122 0.14 -1.98 14.02
C PRO A 122 0.22 -2.22 15.54
N ILE A 123 0.38 -3.48 15.95
CA ILE A 123 0.67 -3.81 17.33
C ILE A 123 2.13 -3.47 17.61
N VAL A 124 2.38 -2.34 18.25
CA VAL A 124 3.71 -2.00 18.78
C VAL A 124 3.90 -2.79 20.07
N LYS A 125 4.71 -3.85 20.04
CA LYS A 125 5.15 -4.49 21.29
C LYS A 125 5.94 -3.43 22.07
N LYS A 126 5.51 -3.10 23.30
CA LYS A 126 6.32 -2.25 24.19
C LYS A 126 7.71 -2.88 24.28
N PRO A 127 8.80 -2.13 24.04
CA PRO A 127 10.13 -2.67 24.30
C PRO A 127 10.15 -3.09 25.77
N GLN A 128 10.54 -4.33 26.05
CA GLN A 128 10.92 -4.72 27.40
C GLN A 128 12.17 -3.90 27.74
N LEU A 129 11.97 -2.79 28.44
CA LEU A 129 13.04 -2.06 29.08
C LEU A 129 13.59 -2.99 30.14
N THR A 130 14.73 -3.63 29.87
CA THR A 130 15.57 -4.17 30.92
C THR A 130 16.09 -2.98 31.72
N LEU A 131 15.61 -2.81 32.95
CA LEU A 131 16.27 -1.86 33.84
C LEU A 131 17.68 -2.39 34.12
N PHE A 132 18.66 -1.49 34.19
CA PHE A 132 20.02 -1.83 34.63
C PHE A 132 20.04 -2.49 36.02
N SER A 133 18.99 -2.34 36.84
CA SER A 133 18.84 -3.05 38.10
C SER A 133 18.72 -4.57 37.95
N ASP A 134 18.25 -5.03 36.79
CA ASP A 134 17.97 -6.45 36.52
C ASP A 134 19.18 -7.12 35.84
N TYR A 135 20.23 -6.34 35.55
CA TYR A 135 21.48 -6.84 35.02
C TYR A 135 22.30 -7.48 36.15
N VAL A 136 22.30 -8.81 36.20
CA VAL A 136 23.28 -9.56 36.99
C VAL A 136 24.53 -9.70 36.11
N PRO A 137 25.64 -9.00 36.40
CA PRO A 137 26.87 -9.19 35.67
C PRO A 137 27.30 -10.65 35.82
N ASP A 138 27.64 -11.27 34.70
CA ASP A 138 28.18 -12.63 34.67
C ASP A 138 29.56 -12.59 35.35
N THR A 139 29.64 -12.88 36.65
CA THR A 139 30.90 -12.86 37.42
C THR A 139 31.77 -14.09 37.14
N ASN A 140 31.58 -14.75 36.00
CA ASN A 140 32.40 -15.88 35.56
C ASN A 140 33.81 -15.40 35.21
N THR A 141 34.63 -15.33 36.25
CA THR A 141 36.03 -15.73 36.31
C THR A 141 36.82 -15.58 35.00
N VAL A 142 37.40 -14.39 34.83
CA VAL A 142 38.65 -14.28 34.08
C VAL A 142 39.71 -15.03 34.90
N SER A 143 39.78 -16.35 34.75
CA SER A 143 40.91 -17.15 35.21
C SER A 143 42.17 -16.59 34.54
N PRO A 144 43.23 -16.22 35.28
CA PRO A 144 44.45 -15.72 34.68
C PRO A 144 45.01 -16.82 33.78
N LYS A 145 45.18 -16.52 32.48
CA LYS A 145 45.84 -17.42 31.54
C LYS A 145 47.24 -17.72 32.08
N THR A 146 47.45 -18.96 32.51
CA THR A 146 48.78 -19.50 32.83
C THR A 146 49.62 -19.46 31.55
N GLY A 147 50.52 -18.49 31.47
CA GLY A 147 51.45 -18.32 30.36
C GLY A 147 52.46 -19.46 30.34
N GLY A 148 52.43 -20.25 29.27
CA GLY A 148 53.42 -21.27 28.96
C GLY A 148 54.81 -20.68 28.71
N LYS A 149 55.79 -21.39 29.26
CA LYS A 149 57.26 -21.33 29.09
C LYS A 149 57.75 -20.71 27.77
N ASN A 150 58.71 -19.79 27.85
CA ASN A 150 59.76 -19.59 26.83
C ASN A 150 60.97 -18.81 27.37
N ALA A 151 62.10 -19.51 27.53
CA ALA A 151 63.51 -19.08 27.43
C ALA A 151 64.35 -20.25 27.98
N GLY A 152 65.10 -21.04 27.21
CA GLY A 152 66.00 -20.58 26.17
C GLY A 152 67.21 -19.91 26.82
N HIS A 153 68.03 -20.67 27.56
CA HIS A 153 69.39 -20.23 27.88
C HIS A 153 70.38 -21.26 27.36
N LEU A 154 71.19 -20.77 26.42
CA LEU A 154 72.27 -21.42 25.70
C LEU A 154 73.37 -21.87 26.67
N ALA A 155 74.06 -22.92 26.22
CA ALA A 155 75.37 -23.31 26.68
C ALA A 155 76.41 -22.19 26.45
N ALA A 156 77.25 -21.96 27.47
CA ALA A 156 78.71 -21.82 27.40
C ALA A 156 79.27 -21.83 28.83
#